data_AF-A0A1D6KMX8-F1
#
_entry.id   AF-A0A1D6KMX8-F1
#
_cell.length_a   1.000
_cell.length_b   1.000
_cell.length_c   1.000
_cell.angle_alpha   90.00
_cell.angle_beta   90.00
_cell.angle_gamma   90.00
#
_symmetry.space_group_name_H-M   'P 1'
#
loop_
_entity.id
_entity.type
_entity.pdbx_description
1 polymer ?
#
loop_
_entity_poly.entity_id
_entity_poly.type
_entity_poly.pdbx_seq_one_letter_code
_entity_poly.pdbx_strand_id
1 'polypeptide(L)'
;MPVAPRPQDHSRPVIHSLLHVTIRFVILCYYAARCIADIRADAGSTTFLAGTLSLKEENEVHLIRFSPAESELVCDGLFYHPNEIWDLKSCPFDHRVFSTVYTSGEGYGASVWKIPELNGQSNSPQLEQLFELSGHTGKIRRVIWWPLGKHDKLISIDDRNIFLWNIDTSKKIAKVISQGSTDMLPNLRGGAWDPHNHNLVAAISDSSLQLWDLRSMEKSTAIEHAHIRDVDYNPKKQNIVATAEEEFGIRLWDLRMLKYPLKDLPGHSHWTWAVRHNPAYDELLLSAGTDSTVNLWLAKVSSDDPESDSPSALSNRQEVPLLNSYTDYEDSIYGIAWSSHDPSLFASLSYDGRVVLESVKPYLQRK
;
A
#
# COMPACT_ATOMS: atom_id res chain seq x y z
N MET A 1 -69.17 17.39 20.49
CA MET A 1 -69.44 16.74 19.20
C MET A 1 -69.19 17.75 18.09
N PRO A 2 -68.67 17.33 16.92
CA PRO A 2 -67.27 17.13 16.58
C PRO A 2 -66.57 18.41 16.09
N VAL A 3 -65.26 18.52 16.32
CA VAL A 3 -64.38 19.55 15.75
C VAL A 3 -63.90 19.06 14.37
N ALA A 4 -64.10 19.87 13.33
CA ALA A 4 -63.75 19.58 11.95
C ALA A 4 -62.22 19.47 11.73
N PRO A 5 -61.75 18.62 10.78
CA PRO A 5 -60.33 18.51 10.47
C PRO A 5 -59.84 19.71 9.64
N ARG A 6 -58.61 20.16 9.89
CA ARG A 6 -57.92 21.17 9.09
C ARG A 6 -57.43 20.56 7.76
N PRO A 7 -57.36 21.35 6.67
CA PRO A 7 -56.74 20.92 5.42
C PRO A 7 -55.21 20.91 5.58
N GLN A 8 -54.58 19.81 5.18
CA GLN A 8 -53.16 19.76 4.85
C GLN A 8 -53.04 19.92 3.34
N ASP A 9 -52.35 20.97 2.87
CA ASP A 9 -51.48 20.81 1.71
C ASP A 9 -50.41 21.92 1.66
N HIS A 10 -49.34 21.58 0.92
CA HIS A 10 -48.23 22.40 0.43
C HIS A 10 -46.88 22.26 1.13
N SER A 11 -46.29 21.07 0.90
CA SER A 11 -45.10 20.90 0.06
C SER A 11 -43.92 21.89 0.16
N ARG A 12 -42.77 21.28 0.56
CA ARG A 12 -41.33 21.56 0.25
C ARG A 12 -40.52 22.44 1.23
N PRO A 13 -39.19 22.22 1.32
CA PRO A 13 -38.38 21.23 0.62
C PRO A 13 -37.77 20.16 1.55
N VAL A 14 -37.79 18.93 1.05
CA VAL A 14 -36.78 17.92 1.41
C VAL A 14 -35.44 18.51 1.03
N ILE A 15 -34.55 18.67 2.01
CA ILE A 15 -33.15 18.95 1.74
C ILE A 15 -32.65 17.70 0.99
N HIS A 16 -32.47 17.84 -0.32
CA HIS A 16 -31.73 16.88 -1.11
C HIS A 16 -30.33 16.80 -0.50
N SER A 17 -30.08 15.78 0.31
CA SER A 17 -28.74 15.28 0.49
C SER A 17 -28.25 14.89 -0.90
N LEU A 18 -27.34 15.70 -1.44
CA LEU A 18 -26.58 15.38 -2.64
C LEU A 18 -25.94 14.01 -2.40
N LEU A 19 -26.57 12.96 -2.93
CA LEU A 19 -25.92 11.69 -3.21
C LEU A 19 -24.72 12.03 -4.08
N HIS A 20 -23.57 12.19 -3.44
CA HIS A 20 -22.30 12.13 -4.11
C HIS A 20 -22.24 10.72 -4.68
N VAL A 21 -22.36 10.62 -6.00
CA VAL A 21 -22.19 9.35 -6.71
C VAL A 21 -20.71 9.01 -6.59
N THR A 22 -20.34 8.37 -5.47
CA THR A 22 -19.03 7.77 -5.31
C THR A 22 -18.99 6.61 -6.29
N ILE A 23 -18.12 6.75 -7.29
CA ILE A 23 -17.86 5.68 -8.25
C ILE A 23 -17.18 4.56 -7.46
N ARG A 24 -17.92 3.47 -7.25
CA ARG A 24 -17.52 2.34 -6.43
C ARG A 24 -17.74 1.04 -7.17
N PHE A 25 -16.71 0.21 -7.20
CA PHE A 25 -16.76 -1.11 -7.84
C PHE A 25 -16.22 -2.18 -6.91
N VAL A 26 -16.79 -3.38 -6.97
CA VAL A 26 -16.48 -4.47 -6.05
C VAL A 26 -16.26 -5.76 -6.84
N ILE A 27 -15.21 -6.50 -6.50
CA ILE A 27 -14.99 -7.86 -6.97
C ILE A 27 -14.57 -8.76 -5.79
N LEU A 28 -14.92 -10.04 -5.84
CA LEU A 28 -14.61 -11.02 -4.81
C LEU A 28 -13.59 -12.02 -5.34
N CYS A 29 -12.42 -12.07 -4.70
CA CYS A 29 -11.53 -13.23 -4.73
C CYS A 29 -12.15 -14.22 -3.75
N TYR A 30 -12.65 -15.38 -4.17
CA TYR A 30 -13.45 -16.29 -3.34
C TYR A 30 -12.73 -16.89 -2.09
N TYR A 31 -11.48 -16.47 -1.82
CA TYR A 31 -10.65 -16.92 -0.71
C TYR A 31 -10.10 -15.72 0.06
N ALA A 32 -9.66 -16.00 1.29
CA ALA A 32 -9.05 -14.97 2.12
C ALA A 32 -7.83 -14.36 1.43
N ALA A 33 -7.69 -13.04 1.52
CA ALA A 33 -6.64 -12.31 0.83
C ALA A 33 -6.08 -11.18 1.70
N ARG A 34 -4.80 -10.85 1.52
CA ARG A 34 -4.09 -9.91 2.41
C ARG A 34 -3.22 -8.90 1.68
N CYS A 35 -2.78 -9.21 0.47
CA CYS A 35 -1.89 -8.36 -0.29
C CYS A 35 -2.55 -7.91 -1.59
N ILE A 36 -2.44 -6.60 -1.85
CA ILE A 36 -2.84 -5.97 -3.11
C ILE A 36 -1.72 -5.02 -3.54
N ALA A 37 -1.46 -4.97 -4.85
CA ALA A 37 -0.50 -4.05 -5.45
C ALA A 37 -1.04 -3.47 -6.75
N ASP A 38 -0.75 -2.20 -7.02
CA ASP A 38 -0.98 -1.58 -8.32
C ASP A 38 0.04 -2.12 -9.35
N ILE A 39 -0.34 -2.21 -10.62
CA ILE A 39 0.61 -2.54 -11.71
C ILE A 39 1.12 -1.25 -12.33
N ARG A 40 2.14 -0.66 -11.71
CA ARG A 40 2.66 0.65 -12.10
C ARG A 40 3.16 0.73 -13.54
N ALA A 41 3.65 -0.38 -14.09
CA ALA A 41 4.14 -0.45 -15.46
C ALA A 41 3.01 -0.49 -16.51
N ASP A 42 1.76 -0.71 -16.11
CA ASP A 42 0.61 -0.63 -17.00
C ASP A 42 0.14 0.82 -17.11
N ALA A 43 0.76 1.57 -18.02
CA ALA A 43 0.41 2.97 -18.26
C ALA A 43 -0.91 3.15 -19.02
N GLY A 44 -1.55 2.07 -19.48
CA GLY A 44 -2.75 2.13 -20.31
C GLY A 44 -4.05 1.87 -19.55
N SER A 45 -3.98 1.24 -18.39
CA SER A 45 -5.17 0.91 -17.62
C SER A 45 -4.94 0.87 -16.11
N THR A 46 -6.02 1.00 -15.35
CA THR A 46 -5.97 0.88 -13.89
C THR A 46 -6.07 -0.61 -13.53
N THR A 47 -4.93 -1.20 -13.21
CA THR A 47 -4.80 -2.64 -12.98
C THR A 47 -4.14 -2.92 -11.63
N PHE A 48 -4.62 -3.95 -10.95
CA PHE A 48 -4.16 -4.41 -9.65
C PHE A 48 -3.89 -5.91 -9.65
N LEU A 49 -2.97 -6.34 -8.80
CA LEU A 49 -2.75 -7.73 -8.43
C LEU A 49 -3.19 -7.95 -6.99
N ALA A 50 -3.98 -8.99 -6.75
CA ALA A 50 -4.33 -9.44 -5.40
C ALA A 50 -3.87 -10.89 -5.20
N GLY A 51 -3.32 -11.20 -4.02
CA GLY A 51 -2.87 -12.54 -3.65
C GLY A 51 -3.69 -13.12 -2.51
N THR A 52 -4.10 -14.39 -2.66
CA THR A 52 -4.86 -15.13 -1.64
C THR A 52 -3.95 -15.89 -0.66
N LEU A 53 -4.51 -16.21 0.51
CA LEU A 53 -3.91 -17.04 1.55
C LEU A 53 -4.94 -18.02 2.15
N SER A 54 -5.01 -19.21 1.57
CA SER A 54 -5.76 -20.33 2.08
C SER A 54 -4.82 -21.43 2.54
N LEU A 55 -5.11 -22.00 3.71
CA LEU A 55 -4.45 -23.19 4.25
C LEU A 55 -5.04 -24.49 3.69
N LYS A 56 -6.27 -24.44 3.15
CA LYS A 56 -7.05 -25.62 2.75
C LYS A 56 -7.18 -25.78 1.25
N GLU A 57 -7.13 -24.66 0.53
CA GLU A 57 -7.39 -24.57 -0.90
C GLU A 57 -6.13 -24.07 -1.62
N GLU A 58 -6.08 -24.27 -2.94
CA GLU A 58 -5.00 -23.71 -3.76
C GLU A 58 -5.02 -22.18 -3.72
N ASN A 59 -3.84 -21.57 -3.60
CA ASN A 59 -3.70 -20.13 -3.58
C ASN A 59 -3.69 -19.57 -5.00
N GLU A 60 -4.03 -18.30 -5.14
CA GLU A 60 -4.27 -17.66 -6.42
C GLU A 60 -3.75 -16.22 -6.42
N VAL A 61 -3.30 -15.79 -7.60
CA VAL A 61 -3.04 -14.39 -7.92
C VAL A 61 -4.11 -13.93 -8.90
N HIS A 62 -4.84 -12.88 -8.52
CA HIS A 62 -5.91 -12.28 -9.30
C HIS A 62 -5.39 -11.02 -9.98
N LEU A 63 -5.52 -10.95 -11.29
CA LEU A 63 -5.26 -9.77 -12.11
C LEU A 63 -6.59 -9.03 -12.33
N ILE A 64 -6.74 -7.90 -11.66
CA ILE A 64 -7.98 -7.15 -11.59
C ILE A 64 -7.81 -5.85 -12.37
N ARG A 65 -8.61 -5.65 -13.40
CA ARG A 65 -8.59 -4.43 -14.23
C ARG A 65 -9.88 -3.65 -14.04
N PHE A 66 -9.75 -2.33 -13.94
CA PHE A 66 -10.90 -1.45 -14.06
C PHE A 66 -11.19 -1.16 -15.53
N SER A 67 -12.42 -1.43 -15.96
CA SER A 67 -12.95 -1.11 -17.30
C SER A 67 -13.76 0.19 -17.23
N PRO A 68 -13.23 1.34 -17.71
CA PRO A 68 -13.98 2.60 -17.67
C PRO A 68 -15.22 2.57 -18.58
N ALA A 69 -15.20 1.77 -19.65
CA ALA A 69 -16.29 1.66 -20.61
C ALA A 69 -17.51 0.96 -20.01
N GLU A 70 -17.27 -0.13 -19.27
CA GLU A 70 -18.32 -0.90 -18.60
C GLU A 70 -18.61 -0.38 -17.19
N SER A 71 -17.72 0.48 -16.65
CA SER A 71 -17.78 0.94 -15.27
C SER A 71 -17.86 -0.27 -14.33
N GLU A 72 -16.90 -1.17 -14.42
CA GLU A 72 -16.81 -2.35 -13.56
C GLU A 72 -15.35 -2.78 -13.34
N LEU A 73 -15.15 -3.57 -12.28
CA LEU A 73 -13.91 -4.31 -12.07
C LEU A 73 -14.05 -5.68 -12.71
N VAL A 74 -13.09 -6.03 -13.54
CA VAL A 74 -13.03 -7.32 -14.23
C VAL A 74 -11.81 -8.09 -13.73
N CYS A 75 -11.98 -9.38 -13.44
CA CYS A 75 -10.84 -10.27 -13.24
C CYS A 75 -10.38 -10.77 -14.61
N ASP A 76 -9.27 -10.25 -15.08
CA ASP A 76 -8.66 -10.57 -16.38
C ASP A 76 -7.92 -11.89 -16.39
N GLY A 77 -7.43 -12.30 -15.23
CA GLY A 77 -6.55 -13.43 -15.09
C GLY A 77 -6.59 -13.96 -13.67
N LEU A 78 -6.75 -15.26 -13.57
CA LEU A 78 -6.63 -16.01 -12.32
C LEU A 78 -5.51 -17.02 -12.53
N PHE A 79 -4.46 -16.89 -11.70
CA PHE A 79 -3.26 -17.69 -11.83
C PHE A 79 -2.99 -18.44 -10.54
N TYR A 80 -2.77 -19.75 -10.63
CA TYR A 80 -2.49 -20.58 -9.46
C TYR A 80 -1.12 -20.26 -8.85
N HIS A 81 -1.08 -20.27 -7.53
CA HIS A 81 0.12 -20.15 -6.71
C HIS A 81 0.14 -21.28 -5.67
N PRO A 82 1.25 -22.02 -5.52
CA PRO A 82 1.26 -23.23 -4.70
C PRO A 82 1.24 -22.96 -3.19
N ASN A 83 1.58 -21.75 -2.75
CA ASN A 83 1.84 -21.39 -1.36
C ASN A 83 1.02 -20.17 -0.91
N GLU A 84 0.87 -19.97 0.40
CA GLU A 84 0.13 -18.82 0.97
C GLU A 84 0.89 -17.52 0.69
N ILE A 85 0.23 -16.53 0.07
CA ILE A 85 0.87 -15.27 -0.33
C ILE A 85 0.74 -14.24 0.79
N TRP A 86 1.86 -13.85 1.35
CA TRP A 86 1.94 -12.90 2.47
C TRP A 86 2.27 -11.46 2.04
N ASP A 87 3.06 -11.31 0.98
CA ASP A 87 3.35 -10.02 0.35
C ASP A 87 3.44 -10.18 -1.17
N LEU A 88 3.00 -9.16 -1.89
CA LEU A 88 2.99 -9.13 -3.35
C LEU A 88 3.34 -7.72 -3.82
N LYS A 89 4.29 -7.61 -4.75
CA LYS A 89 4.69 -6.34 -5.38
C LYS A 89 4.92 -6.51 -6.87
N SER A 90 4.35 -5.60 -7.65
CA SER A 90 4.58 -5.52 -9.10
C SER A 90 5.94 -4.91 -9.41
N CYS A 91 6.52 -5.32 -10.54
CA CYS A 91 7.69 -4.66 -11.09
C CYS A 91 7.28 -3.27 -11.66
N PRO A 92 7.98 -2.18 -11.30
CA PRO A 92 7.64 -0.85 -11.79
C PRO A 92 7.96 -0.61 -13.27
N PHE A 93 8.63 -1.56 -13.95
CA PHE A 93 9.09 -1.41 -15.34
C PHE A 93 8.50 -2.42 -16.32
N ASP A 94 7.91 -3.52 -15.83
CA ASP A 94 7.28 -4.55 -16.67
C ASP A 94 5.97 -4.98 -16.01
N HIS A 95 4.85 -4.75 -16.69
CA HIS A 95 3.50 -4.99 -16.14
C HIS A 95 3.21 -6.49 -15.95
N ARG A 96 4.03 -7.38 -16.50
CA ARG A 96 3.87 -8.83 -16.40
C ARG A 96 4.71 -9.43 -15.29
N VAL A 97 5.66 -8.69 -14.73
CA VAL A 97 6.60 -9.22 -13.74
C VAL A 97 6.22 -8.75 -12.35
N PHE A 98 6.21 -9.66 -11.39
CA PHE A 98 5.92 -9.34 -9.99
C PHE A 98 6.65 -10.31 -9.06
N SER A 99 6.78 -9.92 -7.80
CA SER A 99 7.37 -10.75 -6.74
C SER A 99 6.30 -11.15 -5.74
N THR A 100 6.41 -12.38 -5.23
CA THR A 100 5.63 -12.85 -4.08
C THR A 100 6.56 -13.24 -2.95
N VAL A 101 6.10 -13.00 -1.71
CA VAL A 101 6.62 -13.62 -0.50
C VAL A 101 5.57 -14.58 0.00
N TYR A 102 5.97 -15.82 0.26
CA TYR A 102 5.06 -16.87 0.61
C TYR A 102 5.57 -17.74 1.77
N THR A 103 4.65 -18.41 2.43
CA THR A 103 4.97 -19.48 3.37
C THR A 103 4.56 -20.81 2.76
N SER A 104 5.43 -21.79 2.88
CA SER A 104 5.13 -23.19 2.57
C SER A 104 5.17 -24.00 3.88
N GLY A 105 4.68 -25.23 3.85
CA GLY A 105 4.81 -26.14 4.99
C GLY A 105 6.25 -26.40 5.44
N GLU A 106 7.23 -26.12 4.56
CA GLU A 106 8.67 -26.33 4.82
C GLU A 106 9.40 -25.04 5.23
N GLY A 107 8.77 -23.85 5.14
CA GLY A 107 9.40 -22.60 5.53
C GLY A 107 8.85 -21.35 4.84
N TYR A 108 9.73 -20.39 4.57
CA TYR A 108 9.42 -19.12 3.94
C TYR A 108 10.22 -18.97 2.65
N GLY A 109 9.59 -18.45 1.61
CA GLY A 109 10.21 -18.26 0.30
C GLY A 109 9.80 -16.94 -0.34
N ALA A 110 10.58 -16.51 -1.32
CA ALA A 110 10.23 -15.38 -2.17
C ALA A 110 10.66 -15.67 -3.60
N SER A 111 9.76 -15.44 -4.55
CA SER A 111 9.99 -15.72 -5.96
C SER A 111 9.51 -14.56 -6.82
N VAL A 112 10.15 -14.42 -7.98
CA VAL A 112 9.73 -13.51 -9.03
C VAL A 112 9.06 -14.31 -10.14
N TRP A 113 7.89 -13.84 -10.55
CA TRP A 113 7.01 -14.51 -11.49
C TRP A 113 6.76 -13.62 -12.70
N LYS A 114 6.42 -14.26 -13.81
CA LYS A 114 5.96 -13.61 -15.02
C LYS A 114 4.57 -14.10 -15.38
N ILE A 115 3.67 -13.14 -15.62
CA ILE A 115 2.33 -13.36 -16.13
C ILE A 115 2.47 -13.81 -17.60
N PRO A 116 1.95 -14.99 -17.98
CA PRO A 116 1.98 -15.46 -19.36
C PRO A 116 1.10 -14.61 -20.28
N GLU A 117 1.29 -14.73 -21.59
CA GLU A 117 0.39 -14.05 -22.53
C GLU A 117 -0.96 -14.77 -22.55
N LEU A 118 -2.01 -14.04 -22.23
CA LEU A 118 -3.39 -14.51 -22.27
C LEU A 118 -3.87 -14.56 -23.73
N ASN A 119 -3.26 -15.41 -24.56
CA ASN A 119 -3.57 -15.56 -25.99
C ASN A 119 -4.85 -16.40 -26.22
N GLY A 120 -5.95 -16.06 -25.53
CA GLY A 120 -7.26 -16.70 -25.70
C GLY A 120 -7.33 -18.18 -25.33
N GLN A 121 -6.34 -18.70 -24.59
CA GLN A 121 -6.36 -20.09 -24.11
C GLN A 121 -7.18 -20.21 -22.82
N SER A 122 -8.18 -21.10 -22.87
CA SER A 122 -9.21 -21.33 -21.84
C SER A 122 -8.73 -22.13 -20.61
N ASN A 123 -7.45 -22.45 -20.50
CA ASN A 123 -6.92 -23.21 -19.37
C ASN A 123 -6.16 -22.26 -18.45
N SER A 124 -6.59 -22.19 -17.18
CA SER A 124 -5.98 -21.43 -16.09
C SER A 124 -4.45 -21.38 -16.22
N PRO A 125 -3.90 -20.28 -16.75
CA PRO A 125 -2.50 -20.27 -17.12
C PRO A 125 -1.64 -20.28 -15.86
N GLN A 126 -0.63 -21.15 -15.82
CA GLN A 126 0.31 -21.19 -14.70
C GLN A 126 1.25 -19.99 -14.76
N LEU A 127 1.57 -19.42 -13.61
CA LEU A 127 2.61 -18.40 -13.50
C LEU A 127 3.96 -19.00 -13.90
N GLU A 128 4.71 -18.27 -14.73
CA GLU A 128 6.08 -18.65 -15.03
C GLU A 128 6.99 -18.15 -13.90
N GLN A 129 7.51 -19.08 -13.09
CA GLN A 129 8.56 -18.72 -12.11
C GLN A 129 9.83 -18.36 -12.88
N LEU A 130 10.29 -17.12 -12.71
CA LEU A 130 11.54 -16.66 -13.29
C LEU A 130 12.71 -17.12 -12.44
N PHE A 131 12.69 -16.80 -11.15
CA PHE A 131 13.73 -17.21 -10.20
C PHE A 131 13.23 -17.12 -8.76
N GLU A 132 13.85 -17.92 -7.90
CA GLU A 132 13.66 -17.86 -6.45
C GLU A 132 14.81 -17.07 -5.81
N LEU A 133 14.48 -16.23 -4.82
CA LEU A 133 15.45 -15.47 -4.03
C LEU A 133 16.04 -16.39 -2.94
N SER A 134 16.89 -17.33 -3.36
CA SER A 134 17.53 -18.32 -2.49
C SER A 134 18.81 -17.75 -1.85
N GLY A 135 18.78 -17.54 -0.54
CA GLY A 135 19.87 -16.91 0.22
C GLY A 135 19.46 -16.43 1.62
N HIS A 136 18.15 -16.38 1.86
CA HIS A 136 17.57 -16.04 3.16
C HIS A 136 17.83 -17.13 4.20
N THR A 137 18.11 -16.70 5.44
CA THR A 137 18.32 -17.61 6.58
C THR A 137 17.19 -17.55 7.61
N GLY A 138 16.24 -16.63 7.41
CA GLY A 138 15.09 -16.40 8.29
C GLY A 138 13.80 -16.19 7.50
N LYS A 139 12.74 -15.79 8.21
CA LYS A 139 11.44 -15.55 7.58
C LYS A 139 11.54 -14.33 6.69
N ILE A 140 11.18 -14.49 5.42
CA ILE A 140 11.13 -13.37 4.48
C ILE A 140 9.85 -12.60 4.75
N ARG A 141 9.96 -11.28 4.84
CA ARG A 141 8.86 -10.39 5.23
C ARG A 141 8.35 -9.53 4.10
N ARG A 142 9.26 -9.05 3.25
CA ARG A 142 8.92 -8.11 2.18
C ARG A 142 9.93 -8.20 1.04
N VAL A 143 9.44 -8.00 -0.18
CA VAL A 143 10.27 -7.74 -1.37
C VAL A 143 9.93 -6.36 -1.90
N ILE A 144 10.94 -5.57 -2.24
CA ILE A 144 10.78 -4.18 -2.68
C ILE A 144 11.58 -3.99 -3.97
N TRP A 145 10.90 -3.53 -5.01
CA TRP A 145 11.52 -3.27 -6.30
C TRP A 145 12.27 -1.95 -6.31
N TRP A 146 13.36 -1.91 -7.06
CA TRP A 146 14.10 -0.68 -7.28
C TRP A 146 13.23 0.36 -8.00
N PRO A 147 13.09 1.60 -7.47
CA PRO A 147 12.09 2.55 -7.95
C PRO A 147 12.47 3.29 -9.24
N LEU A 148 13.76 3.31 -9.66
CA LEU A 148 14.26 4.20 -10.72
C LEU A 148 15.27 3.56 -11.68
N GLY A 149 14.93 3.33 -12.95
CA GLY A 149 15.93 2.97 -13.97
C GLY A 149 15.66 1.62 -14.62
N LYS A 150 16.62 0.69 -14.58
CA LYS A 150 16.48 -0.63 -15.19
C LYS A 150 15.88 -1.63 -14.18
N HIS A 151 15.19 -2.64 -14.69
CA HIS A 151 14.60 -3.75 -13.95
C HIS A 151 15.66 -4.75 -13.46
N ASP A 152 16.77 -4.24 -12.92
CA ASP A 152 17.97 -5.03 -12.59
C ASP A 152 18.22 -5.16 -11.08
N LYS A 153 17.44 -4.50 -10.23
CA LYS A 153 17.60 -4.59 -8.78
C LYS A 153 16.30 -4.76 -8.02
N LEU A 154 16.38 -5.51 -6.93
CA LEU A 154 15.35 -5.58 -5.90
C LEU A 154 16.01 -5.78 -4.53
N ILE A 155 15.24 -5.51 -3.48
CA ILE A 155 15.61 -5.80 -2.10
C ILE A 155 14.66 -6.82 -1.53
N SER A 156 15.19 -7.75 -0.76
CA SER A 156 14.38 -8.59 0.10
C SER A 156 14.82 -8.44 1.55
N ILE A 157 13.82 -8.42 2.43
CA ILE A 157 13.99 -8.21 3.86
C ILE A 157 13.59 -9.51 4.55
N ASP A 158 14.53 -10.16 5.22
CA ASP A 158 14.25 -11.24 6.17
C ASP A 158 14.26 -10.72 7.60
N ASP A 159 13.87 -11.56 8.57
CA ASP A 159 13.80 -11.18 9.98
C ASP A 159 15.10 -10.53 10.53
N ARG A 160 16.28 -10.76 9.94
CA ARG A 160 17.57 -10.27 10.48
C ARG A 160 18.43 -9.52 9.46
N ASN A 161 18.10 -9.57 8.19
CA ASN A 161 18.98 -9.15 7.12
C ASN A 161 18.21 -8.45 6.00
N ILE A 162 18.91 -7.55 5.33
CA ILE A 162 18.49 -6.91 4.10
C ILE A 162 19.44 -7.36 3.01
N PHE A 163 18.89 -7.90 1.92
CA PHE A 163 19.65 -8.37 0.77
C PHE A 163 19.36 -7.48 -0.42
N LEU A 164 20.41 -7.00 -1.08
CA LEU A 164 20.33 -6.33 -2.37
C LEU A 164 20.64 -7.33 -3.47
N TRP A 165 19.72 -7.48 -4.40
CA TRP A 165 19.84 -8.43 -5.51
C TRP A 165 20.09 -7.71 -6.82
N ASN A 166 20.93 -8.32 -7.66
CA ASN A 166 20.97 -8.08 -9.09
C ASN A 166 20.09 -9.14 -9.76
N ILE A 167 19.18 -8.71 -10.63
CA ILE A 167 18.26 -9.59 -11.34
C ILE A 167 18.44 -9.44 -12.85
N ASP A 168 18.43 -10.58 -13.54
CA ASP A 168 18.38 -10.65 -15.00
C ASP A 168 17.21 -11.54 -15.39
N THR A 169 16.07 -10.89 -15.66
CA THR A 169 14.83 -11.57 -16.07
C THR A 169 14.99 -12.40 -17.34
N SER A 170 15.87 -11.98 -18.25
CA SER A 170 16.11 -12.71 -19.52
C SER A 170 16.84 -14.02 -19.29
N LYS A 171 17.78 -14.04 -18.34
CA LYS A 171 18.56 -15.24 -17.99
C LYS A 171 17.96 -16.03 -16.83
N LYS A 172 16.89 -15.51 -16.20
CA LYS A 172 16.26 -16.13 -15.03
C LYS A 172 17.23 -16.30 -13.85
N ILE A 173 18.04 -15.27 -13.59
CA ILE A 173 19.08 -15.30 -12.56
C ILE A 173 18.88 -14.14 -11.60
N ALA A 174 18.94 -14.43 -10.31
CA ALA A 174 19.10 -13.46 -9.25
C ALA A 174 20.39 -13.75 -8.47
N LYS A 175 21.15 -12.71 -8.14
CA LYS A 175 22.38 -12.83 -7.34
C LYS A 175 22.40 -11.76 -6.26
N VAL A 176 22.72 -12.15 -5.04
CA VAL A 176 22.99 -11.20 -3.95
C VAL A 176 24.26 -10.41 -4.30
N ILE A 177 24.15 -9.09 -4.33
CA ILE A 177 25.28 -8.16 -4.52
C ILE A 177 25.85 -7.78 -3.16
N SER A 178 24.97 -7.47 -2.22
CA SER A 178 25.34 -7.05 -0.88
C SER A 178 24.28 -7.50 0.13
N GLN A 179 24.73 -7.71 1.36
CA GLN A 179 23.90 -8.10 2.48
C GLN A 179 24.26 -7.22 3.68
N GLY A 180 23.24 -6.69 4.33
CA GLY A 180 23.33 -5.97 5.58
C GLY A 180 22.65 -6.80 6.65
N SER A 181 23.32 -7.00 7.78
CA SER A 181 22.75 -7.72 8.91
C SER A 181 22.44 -6.74 10.01
N THR A 182 21.28 -6.91 10.64
CA THR A 182 20.94 -6.16 11.84
C THR A 182 21.63 -6.80 13.05
N ASP A 183 21.89 -6.04 14.11
CA ASP A 183 22.42 -6.58 15.37
C ASP A 183 21.56 -7.74 15.92
N MET A 184 21.99 -8.42 16.99
CA MET A 184 21.41 -9.68 17.49
C MET A 184 19.87 -9.74 17.72
N LEU A 185 19.11 -8.65 17.66
CA LEU A 185 17.75 -8.56 18.21
C LEU A 185 16.62 -7.90 17.39
N PRO A 186 16.78 -7.08 16.33
CA PRO A 186 15.64 -6.46 15.69
C PRO A 186 15.07 -7.41 14.64
N ASN A 187 13.88 -7.96 14.91
CA ASN A 187 13.11 -8.65 13.88
C ASN A 187 12.59 -7.62 12.89
N LEU A 188 13.10 -7.64 11.67
CA LEU A 188 12.54 -6.81 10.62
C LEU A 188 11.13 -7.32 10.25
N ARG A 189 10.22 -6.39 9.94
CA ARG A 189 8.81 -6.70 9.61
C ARG A 189 8.41 -6.23 8.22
N GLY A 190 9.13 -5.27 7.68
CA GLY A 190 8.83 -4.65 6.40
C GLY A 190 9.77 -3.50 6.11
N GLY A 191 9.44 -2.73 5.08
CA GLY A 191 10.24 -1.58 4.68
C GLY A 191 9.72 -0.91 3.42
N ALA A 192 10.30 0.24 3.10
CA ALA A 192 10.01 0.99 1.89
C ALA A 192 11.31 1.57 1.32
N TRP A 193 11.37 1.66 0.00
CA TRP A 193 12.46 2.33 -0.70
C TRP A 193 12.19 3.82 -0.77
N ASP A 194 13.21 4.65 -0.56
CA ASP A 194 13.12 6.07 -0.85
C ASP A 194 13.05 6.31 -2.39
N PRO A 195 11.96 6.92 -2.90
CA PRO A 195 11.80 7.21 -4.33
C PRO A 195 12.73 8.33 -4.82
N HIS A 196 13.31 9.14 -3.93
CA HIS A 196 14.16 10.29 -4.26
C HIS A 196 15.65 9.97 -4.14
N ASN A 197 16.03 9.17 -3.14
CA ASN A 197 17.38 8.68 -2.97
C ASN A 197 17.43 7.17 -3.07
N HIS A 198 17.85 6.69 -4.25
CA HIS A 198 17.86 5.27 -4.55
C HIS A 198 18.81 4.43 -3.66
N ASN A 199 19.69 5.06 -2.87
CA ASN A 199 20.57 4.35 -1.94
C ASN A 199 19.96 4.19 -0.54
N LEU A 200 18.78 4.72 -0.28
CA LEU A 200 18.16 4.70 1.04
C LEU A 200 16.94 3.79 1.10
N VAL A 201 16.84 3.04 2.20
CA VAL A 201 15.71 2.16 2.50
C VAL A 201 15.32 2.33 3.96
N ALA A 202 14.03 2.49 4.23
CA ALA A 202 13.50 2.38 5.58
C ALA A 202 13.13 0.92 5.85
N ALA A 203 13.62 0.35 6.93
CA ALA A 203 13.30 -1.00 7.38
C ALA A 203 12.68 -0.94 8.78
N ILE A 204 11.51 -1.57 8.93
CA ILE A 204 10.76 -1.60 10.17
C ILE A 204 11.31 -2.73 11.03
N SER A 205 11.64 -2.42 12.28
CA SER A 205 11.90 -3.39 13.34
C SER A 205 10.83 -3.32 14.44
N ASP A 206 10.84 -4.26 15.37
CA ASP A 206 9.87 -4.29 16.48
C ASP A 206 9.82 -2.97 17.29
N SER A 207 10.94 -2.25 17.42
CA SER A 207 11.06 -1.04 18.27
C SER A 207 11.50 0.23 17.56
N SER A 208 11.80 0.17 16.26
CA SER A 208 12.33 1.33 15.53
C SER A 208 12.13 1.22 14.02
N LEU A 209 12.10 2.36 13.34
CA LEU A 209 12.28 2.42 11.89
C LEU A 209 13.74 2.75 11.59
N GLN A 210 14.47 1.82 10.99
CA GLN A 210 15.89 1.96 10.68
C GLN A 210 16.05 2.44 9.24
N LEU A 211 16.83 3.50 9.02
CA LEU A 211 17.22 3.95 7.68
C LEU A 211 18.57 3.35 7.31
N TRP A 212 18.61 2.66 6.18
CA TRP A 212 19.76 1.93 5.66
C TRP A 212 20.35 2.65 4.45
N ASP A 213 21.68 2.78 4.43
CA ASP A 213 22.41 3.13 3.20
C ASP A 213 22.86 1.84 2.51
N LEU A 214 22.37 1.62 1.29
CA LEU A 214 22.64 0.44 0.49
C LEU A 214 24.09 0.37 -0.04
N ARG A 215 24.84 1.49 -0.01
CA ARG A 215 26.23 1.52 -0.45
C ARG A 215 27.17 0.91 0.59
N SER A 216 26.95 1.24 1.86
CA SER A 216 27.69 0.66 2.98
C SER A 216 27.01 -0.59 3.55
N MET A 217 25.71 -0.79 3.28
CA MET A 217 24.86 -1.75 3.97
C MET A 217 24.90 -1.58 5.48
N GLU A 218 24.91 -0.32 5.93
CA GLU A 218 24.91 0.04 7.35
C GLU A 218 23.69 0.91 7.69
N LYS A 219 23.30 0.85 8.97
CA LYS A 219 22.25 1.70 9.53
C LYS A 219 22.79 3.13 9.66
N SER A 220 22.14 4.08 9.00
CA SER A 220 22.51 5.50 9.04
C SER A 220 21.90 6.19 10.26
N THR A 221 20.59 6.09 10.39
CA THR A 221 19.84 6.69 11.50
C THR A 221 18.58 5.88 11.77
N ALA A 222 17.94 6.09 12.91
CA ALA A 222 16.72 5.40 13.27
C ALA A 222 15.72 6.35 13.93
N ILE A 223 14.44 6.07 13.70
CA ILE A 223 13.34 6.65 14.45
C ILE A 223 12.96 5.64 15.54
N GLU A 224 13.19 6.02 16.80
CA GLU A 224 12.86 5.18 17.95
C GLU A 224 11.37 5.27 18.28
N HIS A 225 10.60 4.36 17.69
CA HIS A 225 9.19 4.19 18.01
C HIS A 225 8.80 2.72 18.02
N ALA A 226 8.13 2.31 19.10
CA ALA A 226 7.63 0.97 19.25
C ALA A 226 6.40 0.75 18.36
N HIS A 227 6.29 -0.45 17.78
CA HIS A 227 5.07 -0.96 17.12
C HIS A 227 4.67 -0.28 15.80
N ILE A 228 5.66 -0.08 14.91
CA ILE A 228 5.38 0.31 13.53
C ILE A 228 4.97 -0.93 12.72
N ARG A 229 3.86 -0.85 11.99
CA ARG A 229 3.34 -1.91 11.12
C ARG A 229 3.71 -1.71 9.65
N ASP A 230 3.64 -0.46 9.20
CA ASP A 230 3.94 -0.11 7.82
C ASP A 230 4.55 1.27 7.71
N VAL A 231 5.26 1.49 6.60
CA VAL A 231 5.98 2.72 6.30
C VAL A 231 5.81 3.00 4.81
N ASP A 232 5.62 4.28 4.47
CA ASP A 232 5.62 4.71 3.08
C ASP A 232 6.29 6.08 2.92
N TYR A 233 7.04 6.24 1.84
CA TYR A 233 7.70 7.51 1.51
C TYR A 233 6.75 8.40 0.72
N ASN A 234 6.83 9.71 0.94
CA ASN A 234 6.13 10.65 0.07
C ASN A 234 6.82 10.71 -1.31
N PRO A 235 6.14 10.37 -2.41
CA PRO A 235 6.75 10.36 -3.74
C PRO A 235 6.97 11.77 -4.32
N LYS A 236 6.38 12.81 -3.73
CA LYS A 236 6.49 14.21 -4.19
C LYS A 236 7.42 15.05 -3.32
N LYS A 237 7.35 14.89 -2.00
CA LYS A 237 8.18 15.63 -1.04
C LYS A 237 9.33 14.75 -0.57
N GLN A 238 10.56 15.23 -0.78
CA GLN A 238 11.77 14.58 -0.27
C GLN A 238 11.77 14.58 1.26
N ASN A 239 12.38 13.56 1.85
CA ASN A 239 12.56 13.42 3.30
C ASN A 239 11.26 13.29 4.11
N ILE A 240 10.09 13.11 3.48
CA ILE A 240 8.83 12.91 4.21
C ILE A 240 8.45 11.44 4.18
N VAL A 241 8.16 10.88 5.36
CA VAL A 241 7.76 9.48 5.55
C VAL A 241 6.52 9.42 6.43
N ALA A 242 5.58 8.54 6.09
CA ALA A 242 4.45 8.19 6.94
C ALA A 242 4.68 6.83 7.60
N THR A 243 4.38 6.73 8.90
CA THR A 243 4.41 5.47 9.66
C THR A 243 3.02 5.12 10.17
N ALA A 244 2.62 3.87 10.00
CA ALA A 244 1.42 3.29 10.60
C ALA A 244 1.81 2.61 11.92
N GLU A 245 1.23 3.05 13.03
CA GLU A 245 1.50 2.54 14.37
C GLU A 245 0.29 1.79 14.94
N GLU A 246 0.55 0.78 15.79
CA GLU A 246 -0.52 -0.04 16.39
C GLU A 246 -1.45 0.76 17.33
N GLU A 247 -0.89 1.66 18.15
CA GLU A 247 -1.65 2.35 19.22
C GLU A 247 -1.81 3.87 19.01
N PHE A 248 -0.87 4.51 18.31
CA PHE A 248 -0.81 5.98 18.23
C PHE A 248 -1.28 6.56 16.89
N GLY A 249 -1.84 5.71 16.02
CA GLY A 249 -2.39 6.11 14.73
C GLY A 249 -1.33 6.24 13.64
N ILE A 250 -1.28 7.39 12.96
CA ILE A 250 -0.38 7.62 11.82
C ILE A 250 0.48 8.84 12.12
N ARG A 251 1.80 8.70 11.96
CA ARG A 251 2.74 9.81 12.12
C ARG A 251 3.42 10.17 10.82
N LEU A 252 3.64 11.46 10.62
CA LEU A 252 4.46 11.99 9.54
C LEU A 252 5.79 12.47 10.08
N TRP A 253 6.86 12.08 9.41
CA TRP A 253 8.24 12.32 9.80
C TRP A 253 8.97 13.14 8.76
N ASP A 254 9.84 14.04 9.22
CA ASP A 254 10.90 14.64 8.40
C ASP A 254 12.21 13.92 8.69
N LEU A 255 12.81 13.26 7.69
CA LEU A 255 14.07 12.54 7.84
C LEU A 255 15.24 13.45 8.25
N ARG A 256 15.10 14.77 8.08
CA ARG A 256 16.07 15.78 8.55
C ARG A 256 15.95 16.05 10.04
N MET A 257 14.78 15.80 10.63
CA MET A 257 14.48 16.05 12.04
C MET A 257 13.66 14.89 12.64
N LEU A 258 14.37 13.86 13.09
CA LEU A 258 13.77 12.63 13.63
C LEU A 258 13.34 12.72 15.10
N LYS A 259 13.56 13.86 15.75
CA LYS A 259 13.32 14.01 17.19
C LYS A 259 11.83 14.07 17.54
N TYR A 260 11.01 14.63 16.65
CA TYR A 260 9.57 14.80 16.83
C TYR A 260 8.86 14.60 15.49
N PRO A 261 7.65 14.00 15.48
CA PRO A 261 6.87 13.92 14.27
C PRO A 261 6.43 15.31 13.81
N LEU A 262 6.34 15.51 12.50
CA LEU A 262 5.77 16.73 11.91
C LEU A 262 4.27 16.85 12.21
N LYS A 263 3.57 15.71 12.20
CA LYS A 263 2.13 15.65 12.41
C LYS A 263 1.74 14.28 12.94
N ASP A 264 0.86 14.29 13.94
CA ASP A 264 0.16 13.12 14.43
C ASP A 264 -1.27 13.12 13.87
N LEU A 265 -1.68 12.01 13.27
CA LEU A 265 -3.06 11.76 12.85
C LEU A 265 -3.63 10.63 13.72
N PRO A 266 -4.91 10.72 14.13
CA PRO A 266 -5.49 9.78 15.08
C PRO A 266 -5.57 8.33 14.56
N GLY A 267 -5.44 8.11 13.25
CA GLY A 267 -5.41 6.78 12.66
C GLY A 267 -6.71 6.02 12.82
N HIS A 268 -6.61 4.76 13.27
CA HIS A 268 -7.73 3.82 13.37
C HIS A 268 -8.12 3.53 14.83
N SER A 269 -9.33 3.01 15.03
CA SER A 269 -9.83 2.63 16.35
C SER A 269 -9.20 1.34 16.89
N HIS A 270 -8.64 0.53 15.99
CA HIS A 270 -7.75 -0.59 16.29
C HIS A 270 -6.41 -0.36 15.54
N TRP A 271 -5.59 -1.41 15.40
CA TRP A 271 -4.31 -1.34 14.70
C TRP A 271 -4.42 -0.72 13.30
N THR A 272 -3.62 0.33 13.08
CA THR A 272 -3.37 0.86 11.74
C THR A 272 -2.45 -0.12 11.02
N TRP A 273 -2.98 -0.79 10.00
CA TRP A 273 -2.30 -1.90 9.32
C TRP A 273 -1.40 -1.42 8.19
N ALA A 274 -1.87 -0.47 7.39
CA ALA A 274 -1.17 0.02 6.21
C ALA A 274 -1.36 1.52 6.04
N VAL A 275 -0.37 2.18 5.43
CA VAL A 275 -0.39 3.61 5.10
C VAL A 275 0.20 3.83 3.71
N ARG A 276 -0.44 4.66 2.88
CA ARG A 276 0.04 4.97 1.51
C ARG A 276 -0.11 6.44 1.17
N HIS A 277 1.00 7.08 0.81
CA HIS A 277 1.00 8.39 0.19
C HIS A 277 0.40 8.31 -1.21
N ASN A 278 -0.37 9.33 -1.58
CA ASN A 278 -0.88 9.42 -2.93
C ASN A 278 0.26 9.72 -3.92
N PRO A 279 0.31 9.05 -5.10
CA PRO A 279 1.39 9.21 -6.06
C PRO A 279 1.44 10.59 -6.75
N ALA A 280 0.33 11.33 -6.76
CA ALA A 280 0.22 12.63 -7.44
C ALA A 280 -0.03 13.82 -6.50
N TYR A 281 -0.92 13.65 -5.52
CA TYR A 281 -1.37 14.70 -4.60
C TYR A 281 -0.64 14.55 -3.26
N ASP A 282 0.32 15.42 -2.98
CA ASP A 282 1.22 15.32 -1.82
C ASP A 282 0.52 15.42 -0.46
N GLU A 283 -0.65 16.06 -0.41
CA GLU A 283 -1.46 16.23 0.80
C GLU A 283 -2.34 15.02 1.12
N LEU A 284 -2.49 14.04 0.21
CA LEU A 284 -3.39 12.91 0.42
C LEU A 284 -2.67 11.69 0.96
N LEU A 285 -3.26 11.09 1.99
CA LEU A 285 -2.80 9.87 2.62
C LEU A 285 -3.95 8.89 2.81
N LEU A 286 -3.75 7.62 2.46
CA LEU A 286 -4.66 6.53 2.80
C LEU A 286 -4.11 5.74 3.97
N SER A 287 -5.02 5.27 4.82
CA SER A 287 -4.72 4.25 5.79
C SER A 287 -5.80 3.18 5.84
N ALA A 288 -5.39 1.97 6.20
CA ALA A 288 -6.31 0.86 6.45
C ALA A 288 -6.05 0.28 7.84
N GLY A 289 -7.12 -0.17 8.48
CA GLY A 289 -7.07 -0.75 9.81
C GLY A 289 -7.78 -2.09 9.88
N THR A 290 -7.49 -2.80 10.97
CA THR A 290 -8.24 -4.01 11.38
C THR A 290 -9.58 -3.67 12.04
N ASP A 291 -9.97 -2.38 12.06
CA ASP A 291 -11.29 -1.93 12.46
C ASP A 291 -12.29 -1.90 11.29
N SER A 292 -11.96 -2.60 10.19
CA SER A 292 -12.76 -2.70 8.97
C SER A 292 -12.99 -1.34 8.29
N THR A 293 -12.08 -0.38 8.46
CA THR A 293 -12.17 0.94 7.83
C THR A 293 -10.97 1.28 6.96
N VAL A 294 -11.23 2.03 5.88
CA VAL A 294 -10.20 2.80 5.16
C VAL A 294 -10.44 4.27 5.45
N ASN A 295 -9.39 4.99 5.84
CA ASN A 295 -9.47 6.42 6.09
C ASN A 295 -8.66 7.19 5.05
N LEU A 296 -9.26 8.26 4.51
CA LEU A 296 -8.60 9.23 3.64
C LEU A 296 -8.30 10.49 4.44
N TRP A 297 -7.03 10.87 4.48
CA TRP A 297 -6.55 11.99 5.27
C TRP A 297 -5.99 13.12 4.41
N LEU A 298 -6.16 14.34 4.91
CA LEU A 298 -5.49 15.55 4.46
C LEU A 298 -4.28 15.84 5.36
N ALA A 299 -3.12 15.43 4.86
CA ALA A 299 -1.81 15.53 5.46
C ALA A 299 -1.02 16.72 4.86
N LYS A 300 -1.51 17.95 5.03
CA LYS A 300 -0.74 19.15 4.69
C LYS A 300 0.51 19.24 5.55
N VAL A 301 1.67 19.11 4.91
CA VAL A 301 2.98 19.43 5.47
C VAL A 301 3.36 20.80 4.94
N SER A 302 3.30 21.85 5.77
CA SER A 302 3.77 23.18 5.38
C SER A 302 5.27 23.14 5.10
N SER A 303 5.67 23.74 3.99
CA SER A 303 7.07 23.93 3.63
C SER A 303 7.56 25.24 4.24
N ASP A 304 7.42 25.40 5.55
CA ASP A 304 7.93 26.60 6.20
C ASP A 304 9.41 26.39 6.53
N ASP A 305 10.26 27.15 5.84
CA ASP A 305 11.65 27.36 6.21
C ASP A 305 11.71 27.75 7.70
N PRO A 306 12.65 27.21 8.49
CA PRO A 306 12.73 27.46 9.93
C PRO A 306 13.12 28.89 10.32
N GLU A 307 13.07 29.87 9.42
CA GLU A 307 13.48 31.26 9.67
C GLU A 307 12.35 32.32 9.60
N SER A 308 11.08 31.96 9.35
CA SER A 308 9.99 32.95 9.41
C SER A 308 9.35 33.05 10.79
N ASP A 309 10.07 33.66 11.73
CA ASP A 309 9.50 34.14 13.00
C ASP A 309 8.54 35.31 12.71
N SER A 310 7.25 35.00 12.51
CA SER A 310 6.18 36.01 12.52
C SER A 310 4.97 35.48 13.31
N PRO A 311 4.67 36.04 14.50
CA PRO A 311 3.64 35.51 15.40
C PRO A 311 2.24 36.07 15.07
N SER A 312 1.78 35.93 13.82
CA SER A 312 0.46 36.45 13.42
C SER A 312 -0.34 35.56 12.47
N ALA A 313 -0.42 34.26 12.78
CA ALA A 313 -1.42 33.36 12.18
C ALA A 313 -1.91 32.27 13.16
N LEU A 314 -2.17 32.64 14.42
CA LEU A 314 -2.97 31.81 15.34
C LEU A 314 -4.46 31.99 14.99
N SER A 315 -4.88 31.44 13.86
CA SER A 315 -6.28 31.05 13.64
C SER A 315 -6.32 29.55 13.36
N ASN A 316 -5.97 28.76 14.38
CA ASN A 316 -6.21 27.32 14.39
C ASN A 316 -7.72 27.06 14.36
N ARG A 317 -8.35 27.15 13.19
CA ARG A 317 -9.39 26.18 12.86
C ARG A 317 -8.65 24.86 12.73
N GLN A 318 -8.83 24.00 13.72
CA GLN A 318 -8.37 22.62 13.69
C GLN A 318 -9.13 21.95 12.53
N GLU A 319 -8.61 22.11 11.30
CA GLU A 319 -9.16 21.42 10.12
C GLU A 319 -9.13 19.94 10.45
N VAL A 320 -10.30 19.30 10.47
CA VAL A 320 -10.41 17.87 10.70
C VAL A 320 -9.59 17.20 9.61
N PRO A 321 -8.48 16.51 9.95
CA PRO A 321 -7.58 15.99 8.94
C PRO A 321 -8.19 14.78 8.21
N LEU A 322 -9.28 14.20 8.73
CA LEU A 322 -10.00 13.12 8.09
C LEU A 322 -10.96 13.69 7.03
N LEU A 323 -10.71 13.36 5.76
CA LEU A 323 -11.56 13.75 4.64
C LEU A 323 -12.74 12.80 4.48
N ASN A 324 -12.49 11.50 4.60
CA ASN A 324 -13.53 10.48 4.52
C ASN A 324 -13.12 9.20 5.24
N SER A 325 -14.11 8.45 5.72
CA SER A 325 -13.95 7.10 6.25
C SER A 325 -14.87 6.15 5.49
N TYR A 326 -14.30 5.07 4.96
CA TYR A 326 -15.01 4.03 4.21
C TYR A 326 -15.18 2.82 5.14
N THR A 327 -16.41 2.52 5.55
CA THR A 327 -16.74 1.57 6.63
C THR A 327 -17.57 0.37 6.16
N ASP A 328 -17.65 0.15 4.85
CA ASP A 328 -18.57 -0.82 4.24
C ASP A 328 -17.99 -2.25 4.16
N TYR A 329 -16.95 -2.53 4.94
CA TYR A 329 -16.24 -3.80 4.96
C TYR A 329 -16.75 -4.63 6.15
N GLU A 330 -16.91 -5.93 5.93
CA GLU A 330 -17.34 -6.86 6.99
C GLU A 330 -16.16 -7.39 7.80
N ASP A 331 -14.94 -7.27 7.26
CA ASP A 331 -13.70 -7.77 7.86
C ASP A 331 -12.56 -6.74 7.78
N SER A 332 -11.45 -7.07 8.43
CA SER A 332 -10.22 -6.28 8.51
C SER A 332 -9.63 -5.99 7.15
N ILE A 333 -9.08 -4.79 6.99
CA ILE A 333 -8.49 -4.34 5.73
C ILE A 333 -6.98 -4.44 5.83
N TYR A 334 -6.40 -5.31 5.01
CA TYR A 334 -4.98 -5.60 5.05
C TYR A 334 -4.19 -5.00 3.88
N GLY A 335 -4.86 -4.75 2.77
CA GLY A 335 -4.24 -4.23 1.56
C GLY A 335 -4.88 -2.91 1.12
N ILE A 336 -4.04 -1.91 0.80
CA ILE A 336 -4.45 -0.69 0.09
C ILE A 336 -3.41 -0.34 -0.96
N ALA A 337 -3.87 0.11 -2.13
CA ALA A 337 -3.03 0.54 -3.24
C ALA A 337 -3.69 1.69 -4.01
N TRP A 338 -2.96 2.78 -4.20
CA TRP A 338 -3.32 3.82 -5.17
C TRP A 338 -3.10 3.30 -6.59
N SER A 339 -3.93 3.72 -7.54
CA SER A 339 -3.64 3.48 -8.96
C SER A 339 -2.52 4.42 -9.41
N SER A 340 -1.48 3.86 -10.03
CA SER A 340 -0.44 4.65 -10.69
C SER A 340 -0.94 5.33 -11.98
N HIS A 341 -1.96 4.77 -12.64
CA HIS A 341 -2.53 5.29 -13.88
C HIS A 341 -3.54 6.42 -13.64
N ASP A 342 -4.48 6.26 -12.70
CA ASP A 342 -5.38 7.31 -12.24
C ASP A 342 -5.20 7.55 -10.73
N PRO A 343 -4.38 8.53 -10.33
CA PRO A 343 -4.10 8.85 -8.92
C PRO A 343 -5.31 9.28 -8.09
N SER A 344 -6.49 9.43 -8.70
CA SER A 344 -7.74 9.67 -7.99
C SER A 344 -8.49 8.39 -7.63
N LEU A 345 -7.97 7.22 -7.98
CA LEU A 345 -8.54 5.91 -7.68
C LEU A 345 -7.62 5.14 -6.73
N PHE A 346 -8.21 4.40 -5.80
CA PHE A 346 -7.50 3.44 -4.97
C PHE A 346 -8.30 2.17 -4.80
N ALA A 347 -7.59 1.05 -4.69
CA ALA A 347 -8.15 -0.23 -4.33
C ALA A 347 -7.85 -0.55 -2.86
N SER A 348 -8.83 -1.13 -2.18
CA SER A 348 -8.71 -1.71 -0.86
C SER A 348 -9.04 -3.20 -0.93
N LEU A 349 -8.42 -3.97 -0.05
CA LEU A 349 -8.60 -5.41 0.05
C LEU A 349 -8.91 -5.80 1.50
N SER A 350 -10.10 -6.34 1.68
CA SER A 350 -10.58 -6.93 2.93
C SER A 350 -10.18 -8.40 3.04
N TYR A 351 -10.06 -8.90 4.27
CA TYR A 351 -9.60 -10.26 4.56
C TYR A 351 -10.47 -11.34 3.94
N ASP A 352 -11.78 -11.09 3.83
CA ASP A 352 -12.77 -11.95 3.17
C ASP A 352 -12.58 -12.09 1.65
N GLY A 353 -11.55 -11.45 1.07
CA GLY A 353 -11.25 -11.50 -0.35
C GLY A 353 -11.97 -10.42 -1.17
N ARG A 354 -12.66 -9.48 -0.52
CA ARG A 354 -13.35 -8.38 -1.21
C ARG A 354 -12.39 -7.28 -1.60
N VAL A 355 -12.30 -7.01 -2.89
CA VAL A 355 -11.58 -5.87 -3.47
C VAL A 355 -12.58 -4.77 -3.80
N VAL A 356 -12.35 -3.57 -3.31
CA VAL A 356 -13.18 -2.39 -3.58
C VAL A 356 -12.34 -1.31 -4.24
N LEU A 357 -12.78 -0.79 -5.38
CA LEU A 357 -12.19 0.37 -6.03
C LEU A 357 -13.04 1.60 -5.74
N GLU A 358 -12.41 2.64 -5.21
CA GLU A 358 -13.05 3.89 -4.81
C GLU A 358 -12.39 5.08 -5.50
N SER A 359 -13.19 6.15 -5.72
CA SER A 359 -12.68 7.41 -6.26
C SER A 359 -12.64 8.52 -5.22
N VAL A 360 -11.50 9.22 -5.17
CA VAL A 360 -11.31 10.42 -4.34
C VAL A 360 -11.50 11.73 -5.10
N LYS A 361 -11.93 11.68 -6.38
CA LYS A 361 -12.21 12.88 -7.20
C LYS A 361 -13.05 13.95 -6.50
N PRO A 362 -14.08 13.63 -5.69
CA PRO A 362 -14.85 14.64 -4.98
C PRO A 362 -14.06 15.47 -3.96
N TYR A 363 -12.96 14.91 -3.44
CA TYR A 363 -12.11 15.55 -2.42
C TYR A 363 -10.89 16.26 -3.03
N LEU A 364 -10.64 16.06 -4.33
CA LEU A 364 -9.62 16.80 -5.05
C LEU A 364 -10.14 18.21 -5.31
N GLN A 365 -9.36 19.23 -4.93
CA GLN A 365 -9.69 20.60 -5.26
C GLN A 365 -9.82 20.73 -6.79
N ARG A 366 -10.98 21.19 -7.27
CA ARG A 366 -11.11 21.64 -8.66
C ARG A 366 -10.15 22.81 -8.83
N LYS A 367 -9.05 22.59 -9.54
CA LYS A 367 -8.17 23.67 -9.99
C LYS A 367 -8.89 24.60 -10.94
#